data_AF-A0A956N8G7-F1
#
_entry.id   AF-A0A956N8G7-F1
#
_cell.length_a   1.000
_cell.length_b   1.000
_cell.length_c   1.000
_cell.angle_alpha   90.00
_cell.angle_beta   90.00
_cell.angle_gamma   90.00
#
_symmetry.space_group_name_H-M   'P 1'
#
loop_
_entity.id
_entity.type
_entity.pdbx_description
1 polymer ?
#
loop_
_entity_poly.entity_id
_entity_poly.type
_entity_poly.pdbx_seq_one_letter_code
_entity_poly.pdbx_strand_id
1 'polypeptide(L)'
;MPNMLPFRRSRNGFRVRAGRFGLVLVLAVLALAGAPASAEDVPPLPAEFLPADDPAWRDLEDLWNLGGLTDLPLFTRPLPRVDVAAALERTLQAQPELAARPSAIRLRRELTFERAALGEAATEATSPLIELREEDALV
;
A
#
# COMPACT_ATOMS: atom_id res chain seq x y z
N MET A 1 -67.69 32.83 -22.77
CA MET A 1 -66.64 33.78 -23.19
C MET A 1 -65.43 33.59 -22.28
N PRO A 2 -64.35 32.93 -22.75
CA PRO A 2 -63.19 32.59 -21.92
C PRO A 2 -62.17 33.75 -21.88
N ASN A 3 -61.76 34.12 -20.66
CA ASN A 3 -60.79 35.18 -20.40
C ASN A 3 -59.38 34.59 -20.46
N MET A 4 -58.60 35.01 -21.46
CA MET A 4 -57.23 34.56 -21.70
C MET A 4 -56.25 35.23 -20.74
N LEU A 5 -55.52 34.44 -19.95
CA LEU A 5 -54.35 34.89 -19.20
C LEU A 5 -53.16 35.09 -20.17
N PRO A 6 -52.45 36.23 -20.15
CA PRO A 6 -51.22 36.36 -20.91
C PRO A 6 -50.07 35.65 -20.17
N PHE A 7 -49.65 34.50 -20.71
CA PHE A 7 -48.36 33.88 -20.38
C PHE A 7 -47.21 34.80 -20.84
N ARG A 8 -46.66 35.59 -19.92
CA ARG A 8 -45.46 36.38 -20.16
C ARG A 8 -44.23 35.48 -20.06
N ARG A 9 -43.84 34.89 -21.20
CA ARG A 9 -42.63 34.08 -21.33
C ARG A 9 -41.39 34.99 -21.24
N SER A 10 -40.83 35.15 -20.04
CA SER A 10 -39.53 35.83 -19.86
C SER A 10 -38.43 34.93 -20.42
N ARG A 11 -37.98 35.23 -21.65
CA ARG A 11 -36.74 34.66 -22.20
C ARG A 11 -35.56 35.36 -21.52
N ASN A 12 -35.10 34.81 -20.40
CA ASN A 12 -33.79 35.16 -19.84
C ASN A 12 -32.71 34.54 -20.73
N GLY A 13 -32.39 35.23 -21.82
CA GLY A 13 -31.21 34.95 -22.62
C GLY A 13 -29.98 35.44 -21.86
N PHE A 14 -29.40 34.59 -21.02
CA PHE A 14 -28.05 34.78 -20.51
C PHE A 14 -27.07 34.55 -21.67
N ARG A 15 -26.84 35.59 -22.47
CA ARG A 15 -25.67 35.66 -23.35
C ARG A 15 -24.46 35.95 -22.48
N VAL A 16 -23.90 34.90 -21.88
CA VAL A 16 -22.56 34.98 -21.29
C VAL A 16 -21.59 35.15 -22.46
N ARG A 17 -21.17 36.40 -22.70
CA ARG A 17 -20.02 36.70 -23.55
C ARG A 17 -18.83 36.04 -22.84
N ALA A 18 -18.45 34.86 -23.31
CA ALA A 18 -17.28 34.14 -22.83
C ALA A 18 -16.01 34.94 -23.19
N GLY A 19 -15.68 35.91 -22.35
CA GLY A 19 -14.37 36.53 -22.34
C GLY A 19 -13.35 35.50 -21.84
N ARG A 20 -12.18 35.50 -22.48
CA ARG A 20 -11.02 34.62 -22.18
C ARG A 20 -10.60 34.64 -20.69
N PHE A 21 -11.10 35.60 -19.91
CA PHE A 21 -10.87 35.76 -18.47
C PHE A 21 -11.71 34.83 -17.58
N GLY A 22 -12.86 34.32 -18.04
CA GLY A 22 -13.67 33.40 -17.25
C GLY A 22 -13.03 32.01 -17.10
N LEU A 23 -12.31 31.57 -18.15
CA LEU A 23 -11.62 30.27 -18.16
C LEU A 23 -10.43 30.24 -17.18
N VAL A 24 -9.74 31.37 -17.01
CA VAL A 24 -8.61 31.50 -16.07
C VAL A 24 -9.10 31.40 -14.62
N LEU A 25 -10.26 31.98 -14.31
CA LEU A 25 -10.80 31.95 -12.95
C LEU A 25 -11.29 30.56 -12.54
N VAL A 26 -11.88 29.80 -13.47
CA VAL A 26 -12.29 28.40 -13.22
C VAL A 26 -11.06 27.49 -13.03
N LEU A 27 -9.98 27.69 -13.79
CA LEU A 27 -8.72 26.96 -13.58
C LEU A 27 -8.06 27.30 -12.24
N ALA A 28 -8.12 28.55 -11.79
CA ALA A 28 -7.54 28.95 -10.50
C ALA A 28 -8.28 28.33 -9.30
N VAL A 29 -9.60 28.18 -9.38
CA VAL A 29 -10.39 27.49 -8.33
C VAL A 29 -10.15 25.97 -8.37
N LEU A 30 -9.98 25.38 -9.56
CA LEU A 30 -9.66 23.95 -9.68
C LEU A 30 -8.24 23.63 -9.16
N ALA A 31 -7.29 24.55 -9.34
CA ALA A 31 -5.93 24.40 -8.83
C ALA A 31 -5.84 24.49 -7.29
N LEU A 32 -6.76 25.22 -6.65
CA LEU A 32 -6.77 25.35 -5.19
C LEU A 32 -7.52 24.19 -4.50
N ALA A 33 -8.46 23.55 -5.19
CA ALA A 33 -9.14 22.33 -4.71
C ALA A 33 -8.32 21.05 -4.93
N GLY A 34 -7.24 21.13 -5.72
CA GLY A 34 -6.34 20.02 -6.05
C GLY A 34 -5.05 20.01 -5.25
N ALA A 35 -4.90 20.84 -4.21
CA ALA A 35 -3.80 20.69 -3.27
C ALA A 35 -4.03 19.37 -2.51
N PRO A 36 -3.23 18.31 -2.72
CA PRO A 36 -3.18 17.25 -1.73
C PRO A 36 -2.72 17.97 -0.46
N ALA A 37 -3.61 18.07 0.53
CA ALA A 37 -3.17 18.26 1.89
C ALA A 37 -2.03 17.27 2.06
N SER A 38 -0.83 17.78 2.35
CA SER A 38 0.28 16.98 2.79
C SER A 38 -0.23 16.22 4.01
N ALA A 39 -0.80 15.04 3.77
CA ALA A 39 -0.87 14.00 4.75
C ALA A 39 0.58 13.84 5.16
N GLU A 40 0.85 14.22 6.40
CA GLU A 40 2.10 13.90 7.06
C GLU A 40 2.43 12.45 6.67
N ASP A 41 3.64 12.22 6.14
CA ASP A 41 4.21 10.90 5.85
C ASP A 41 4.36 10.15 7.18
N VAL A 42 3.23 9.83 7.81
CA VAL A 42 3.15 8.82 8.85
C VAL A 42 3.24 7.52 8.08
N PRO A 43 4.36 6.79 8.14
CA PRO A 43 4.43 5.50 7.49
C PRO A 43 3.26 4.68 8.03
N PRO A 44 2.45 4.05 7.15
CA PRO A 44 1.35 3.22 7.61
C PRO A 44 1.93 2.19 8.58
N LEU A 45 1.42 2.18 9.81
CA LEU A 45 1.78 1.14 10.77
C LEU A 45 1.58 -0.21 10.08
N PRO A 46 2.56 -1.13 10.14
CA PRO A 46 2.48 -2.40 9.44
C PRO A 46 1.20 -3.10 9.92
N ALA A 47 0.32 -3.40 8.97
CA ALA A 47 -0.89 -4.14 9.29
C ALA A 47 -0.46 -5.50 9.87
N GLU A 48 -1.04 -5.90 11.00
CA GLU A 48 -0.68 -7.18 11.61
C GLU A 48 -1.06 -8.36 10.68
N PHE A 49 -2.16 -8.18 9.94
CA PHE A 49 -2.74 -9.19 9.05
C PHE A 49 -2.90 -8.68 7.62
N LEU A 50 -2.79 -9.61 6.68
CA LEU A 50 -3.12 -9.43 5.27
C LEU A 50 -4.65 -9.59 5.10
N PRO A 51 -5.38 -8.52 4.76
CA PRO A 51 -6.84 -8.58 4.60
C PRO A 51 -7.26 -9.58 3.52
N ALA A 52 -8.43 -10.20 3.65
CA ALA A 52 -8.89 -11.22 2.68
C ALA A 52 -9.09 -10.69 1.24
N ASP A 53 -9.35 -9.38 1.10
CA ASP A 53 -9.60 -8.68 -0.16
C ASP A 53 -8.33 -8.03 -0.76
N ASP A 54 -7.17 -8.26 -0.15
CA ASP A 54 -5.90 -7.66 -0.58
C ASP A 54 -5.45 -8.21 -1.96
N PRO A 55 -5.04 -7.34 -2.92
CA PRO A 55 -4.54 -7.80 -4.22
C PRO A 55 -3.30 -8.71 -4.11
N ALA A 56 -2.54 -8.65 -3.02
CA ALA A 56 -1.39 -9.52 -2.76
C ALA A 56 -1.78 -11.01 -2.74
N TRP A 57 -3.04 -11.36 -2.44
CA TRP A 57 -3.50 -12.74 -2.50
C TRP A 57 -3.34 -13.38 -3.87
N ARG A 58 -3.53 -12.61 -4.95
CA ARG A 58 -3.31 -13.11 -6.31
C ARG A 58 -1.85 -13.45 -6.54
N ASP A 59 -0.94 -12.61 -6.07
CA ASP A 59 0.50 -12.85 -6.21
C ASP A 59 0.95 -14.05 -5.36
N LEU A 60 0.34 -14.28 -4.20
CA LEU A 60 0.58 -15.45 -3.36
C LEU A 60 0.07 -16.74 -4.02
N GLU A 61 -1.13 -16.72 -4.58
CA GLU A 61 -1.70 -17.85 -5.33
C GLU A 61 -0.83 -18.19 -6.56
N ASP A 62 -0.35 -17.17 -7.29
CA ASP A 62 0.55 -17.37 -8.43
C ASP A 62 1.84 -18.09 -8.03
N LEU A 63 2.46 -17.68 -6.91
CA LEU A 63 3.67 -18.35 -6.41
C LEU A 63 3.37 -19.76 -5.89
N TRP A 64 2.21 -19.97 -5.27
CA TRP A 64 1.78 -21.29 -4.79
C TRP A 64 1.55 -22.28 -5.93
N ASN A 65 0.90 -21.84 -7.00
CA ASN A 65 0.68 -22.65 -8.21
C ASN A 65 1.98 -23.04 -8.91
N LEU A 66 3.06 -22.29 -8.71
CA LEU A 66 4.40 -22.60 -9.20
C LEU A 66 5.18 -23.57 -8.29
N GLY A 67 4.57 -24.03 -7.18
CA GLY A 67 5.21 -24.89 -6.19
C GLY A 67 6.01 -24.14 -5.12
N GLY A 68 5.86 -22.81 -5.02
CA GLY A 68 6.36 -22.00 -3.91
C GLY A 68 5.39 -21.95 -2.73
N LEU A 69 5.80 -21.37 -1.60
CA LEU A 69 4.92 -21.09 -0.45
C LEU A 69 4.12 -22.31 0.06
N THR A 70 4.66 -23.52 -0.06
CA THR A 70 3.97 -24.78 0.30
C THR A 70 3.57 -24.88 1.76
N ASP A 71 4.29 -24.16 2.63
CA ASP A 71 4.11 -24.21 4.08
C ASP A 71 3.06 -23.21 4.56
N LEU A 72 2.52 -22.37 3.68
CA LEU A 72 1.58 -21.31 4.03
C LEU A 72 0.13 -21.76 3.76
N PRO A 73 -0.76 -21.71 4.75
CA PRO A 73 -2.16 -22.13 4.55
C PRO A 73 -2.95 -21.02 3.85
N LEU A 74 -2.74 -20.84 2.54
CA LEU A 74 -3.35 -19.76 1.75
C LEU A 74 -4.89 -19.77 1.71
N PHE A 75 -5.50 -20.89 2.05
CA PHE A 75 -6.96 -21.06 2.12
C PHE A 75 -7.57 -20.54 3.43
N THR A 76 -6.75 -20.31 4.45
CA THR A 76 -7.20 -19.71 5.71
C THR A 76 -6.84 -18.24 5.72
N ARG A 77 -7.81 -17.39 5.36
CA ARG A 77 -7.68 -15.92 5.39
C ARG A 77 -8.37 -15.35 6.63
N PRO A 78 -7.86 -14.26 7.23
CA PRO A 78 -6.62 -13.52 6.91
C PRO A 78 -5.36 -14.22 7.44
N LEU A 79 -4.17 -13.82 6.94
CA LEU A 79 -2.87 -14.34 7.40
C LEU A 79 -2.00 -13.24 8.01
N PRO A 80 -1.15 -13.54 9.00
CA PRO A 80 -0.18 -12.57 9.52
C PRO A 80 0.80 -12.13 8.43
N ARG A 81 1.03 -10.83 8.25
CA ARG A 81 1.95 -10.33 7.20
C ARG A 81 3.39 -10.77 7.45
N VAL A 82 3.78 -10.90 8.71
CA VAL A 82 5.10 -11.41 9.12
C VAL A 82 5.30 -12.86 8.68
N ASP A 83 4.29 -13.72 8.86
CA ASP A 83 4.36 -15.13 8.44
C ASP A 83 4.44 -15.26 6.91
N VAL A 84 3.68 -14.42 6.20
CA VAL A 84 3.73 -14.33 4.74
C VAL A 84 5.13 -13.90 4.28
N ALA A 85 5.70 -12.87 4.90
CA ALA A 85 7.04 -12.38 4.59
C ALA A 85 8.12 -13.43 4.87
N ALA A 86 8.02 -14.14 6.00
CA ALA A 86 8.94 -15.21 6.37
C ALA A 86 8.85 -16.39 5.41
N ALA A 87 7.64 -16.83 5.04
CA ALA A 87 7.44 -17.89 4.07
C ALA A 87 7.94 -17.51 2.67
N LEU A 88 7.75 -16.25 2.26
CA LEU A 88 8.29 -15.71 1.02
C LEU A 88 9.82 -15.77 1.00
N GLU A 89 10.49 -15.25 2.02
CA GLU A 89 11.97 -15.29 2.07
C GLU A 89 12.51 -16.72 2.09
N ARG A 90 11.92 -17.63 2.89
CA ARG A 90 12.29 -19.05 2.88
C ARG A 90 12.12 -19.68 1.49
N THR A 91 11.01 -19.37 0.81
CA THR A 91 10.75 -19.87 -0.55
C THR A 91 11.77 -19.34 -1.54
N LEU A 92 12.10 -18.05 -1.49
CA LEU A 92 13.07 -17.44 -2.41
C LEU A 92 14.52 -17.88 -2.15
N GLN A 93 14.85 -18.22 -0.90
CA GLN A 93 16.13 -18.84 -0.56
C GLN A 93 16.23 -20.27 -1.10
N ALA A 94 15.15 -21.04 -1.01
CA ALA A 94 15.11 -22.43 -1.50
C ALA A 94 15.01 -22.51 -3.04
N GLN A 95 14.30 -21.57 -3.67
CA GLN A 95 13.97 -21.53 -5.09
C GLN A 95 14.30 -20.14 -5.68
N PRO A 96 15.60 -19.83 -5.92
CA PRO A 96 16.03 -18.51 -6.36
C PRO A 96 15.47 -18.10 -7.73
N GLU A 97 15.09 -19.06 -8.59
CA GLU A 97 14.41 -18.83 -9.86
C GLU A 97 13.06 -18.11 -9.71
N LEU A 98 12.40 -18.25 -8.56
CA LEU A 98 11.14 -17.55 -8.28
C LEU A 98 11.36 -16.07 -7.97
N ALA A 99 12.57 -15.65 -7.58
CA ALA A 99 12.86 -14.27 -7.21
C ALA A 99 12.73 -13.28 -8.38
N ALA A 100 12.91 -13.76 -9.61
CA ALA A 100 12.74 -12.96 -10.83
C ALA A 100 11.27 -12.83 -11.27
N ARG A 101 10.32 -13.53 -10.62
CA ARG A 101 8.91 -13.49 -11.01
C ARG A 101 8.27 -12.15 -10.63
N PRO A 102 7.39 -11.59 -11.48
CA PRO A 102 6.71 -10.34 -11.17
C PRO A 102 5.91 -10.36 -9.85
N SER A 103 5.27 -11.49 -9.53
CA SER A 103 4.54 -11.70 -8.28
C SER A 103 5.46 -11.62 -7.05
N ALA A 104 6.61 -12.30 -7.09
CA ALA A 104 7.62 -12.21 -6.05
C ALA A 104 8.16 -10.78 -5.87
N ILE A 105 8.42 -10.06 -6.96
CA ILE A 105 8.91 -8.68 -6.91
C ILE A 105 7.87 -7.75 -6.26
N ARG A 106 6.59 -7.88 -6.64
CA ARG A 106 5.50 -7.10 -6.04
C ARG A 106 5.36 -7.40 -4.55
N LEU A 107 5.29 -8.67 -4.17
CA LEU A 107 5.18 -9.10 -2.77
C LEU A 107 6.36 -8.62 -1.92
N ARG A 108 7.60 -8.67 -2.44
CA ARG A 108 8.76 -8.16 -1.70
C ARG A 108 8.72 -6.66 -1.45
N ARG A 109 8.09 -5.89 -2.36
CA ARG A 109 7.88 -4.44 -2.21
C ARG A 109 6.76 -4.14 -1.24
N GLU A 110 5.67 -4.89 -1.34
CA GLU A 110 4.52 -4.77 -0.46
C GLU A 110 4.89 -5.10 1.00
N LEU A 111 5.68 -6.14 1.22
CA LEU A 111 6.11 -6.63 2.54
C LEU A 111 7.47 -6.06 2.98
N THR A 112 7.84 -4.86 2.51
CA THR A 112 9.20 -4.32 2.77
C THR A 112 9.47 -4.15 4.26
N PHE A 113 8.49 -3.65 5.02
CA PHE A 113 8.63 -3.39 6.46
C PHE A 113 8.76 -4.68 7.27
N GLU A 114 7.91 -5.67 6.98
CA GLU A 114 7.92 -6.96 7.66
C GLU A 114 9.23 -7.71 7.38
N ARG A 115 9.75 -7.60 6.15
CA ARG A 115 11.05 -8.17 5.77
C ARG A 115 12.22 -7.48 6.47
N ALA A 116 12.16 -6.15 6.65
CA ALA A 116 13.17 -5.42 7.41
C ALA A 116 13.16 -5.86 8.89
N ALA A 117 11.98 -5.96 9.50
CA ALA A 117 11.81 -6.45 10.87
C ALA A 117 12.36 -7.88 11.06
N LEU A 118 12.16 -8.77 10.09
CA LEU A 118 12.75 -10.12 10.12
C LEU A 118 14.28 -10.11 10.06
N GLY A 119 14.86 -9.19 9.28
CA GLY A 119 16.31 -8.99 9.21
C GLY A 119 16.88 -8.46 10.52
N GLU A 120 16.21 -7.48 11.13
CA GLU A 120 16.58 -6.89 12.43
C GLU A 120 16.51 -7.94 13.55
N ALA A 121 15.43 -8.72 13.60
CA ALA A 121 15.28 -9.80 14.58
C ALA A 121 16.38 -10.87 14.45
N ALA A 122 16.81 -11.18 13.22
CA ALA A 122 17.92 -12.09 12.99
C ALA A 122 19.27 -11.53 13.49
N THR A 123 19.50 -10.22 13.31
CA THR A 123 20.70 -9.55 13.86
C THR A 123 20.68 -9.45 15.39
N GLU A 124 19.52 -9.22 16.01
CA GLU A 124 19.40 -9.17 17.47
C GLU A 124 19.62 -10.55 18.09
N ALA A 125 19.04 -11.60 17.51
CA ALA A 125 19.24 -12.98 17.96
C ALA A 125 20.70 -13.47 17.77
N THR A 126 21.46 -12.87 16.86
CA THR A 126 22.87 -13.18 16.59
C THR A 126 23.82 -12.13 17.18
N SER A 127 23.34 -11.26 18.06
CA SER A 127 24.24 -10.51 18.92
C SER A 127 24.78 -11.50 19.94
N PRO A 128 26.07 -11.90 19.89
CA PRO A 128 26.62 -12.71 20.97
C PRO A 128 26.44 -11.86 22.23
N LEU A 129 25.76 -12.42 23.23
CA LEU A 129 25.95 -12.00 24.61
C LEU A 129 27.45 -12.20 24.90
N ILE A 130 28.27 -11.24 24.50
CA ILE A 130 29.53 -10.98 25.17
C ILE A 130 29.07 -10.45 26.51
N GLU A 131 28.71 -11.38 27.40
CA GLU A 131 28.88 -11.20 28.82
C GLU A 131 30.30 -10.67 28.97
N LEU A 132 30.42 -9.36 29.21
CA LEU A 132 31.62 -8.79 29.77
C LEU A 132 31.78 -9.45 31.14
N ARG A 133 32.37 -10.64 31.12
CA ARG A 133 32.77 -11.41 32.29
C ARG A 133 33.61 -10.45 33.13
N GLU A 134 33.11 -10.17 34.33
CA GLU A 134 33.76 -9.42 35.42
C GLU A 134 35.06 -10.13 35.85
N GLU A 135 36.04 -10.23 34.97
CA GLU A 135 37.35 -10.84 35.23
C GLU A 135 38.51 -9.92 34.87
N ASP A 136 38.38 -8.65 35.23
CA ASP A 136 39.54 -7.93 35.78
C ASP A 136 39.50 -8.03 37.30
N ALA A 137 39.61 -9.26 37.78
CA ALA A 137 40.17 -9.53 39.09
C ALA A 137 41.70 -9.47 38.97
N LEU A 138 42.32 -8.65 39.83
CA LEU A 138 43.70 -8.76 40.32
C LEU A 138 44.83 -8.34 39.37
N VAL A 139 45.21 -7.05 39.47
CA VAL A 139 46.62 -6.64 39.67
C VAL A 139 46.67 -5.58 40.78
#